data_AF-A0A1H1THW9-F1
#
_entry.id   AF-A0A1H1THW9-F1
#
_cell.length_a   1.000
_cell.length_b   1.000
_cell.length_c   1.000
_cell.angle_alpha   90.00
_cell.angle_beta   90.00
_cell.angle_gamma   90.00
#
_symmetry.space_group_name_H-M   'P 1'
#
loop_
_entity.id
_entity.type
_entity.pdbx_description
1 polymer ?
#
loop_
_entity_poly.entity_id
_entity_poly.type
_entity_poly.pdbx_seq_one_letter_code
_entity_poly.pdbx_strand_id
1 'polypeptide(L)' 'MSGTPTPPPGFKAVFCMSFKHWRSGKEVRRKDGRPFCFFVKQ' A
#
# COMPACT_ATOMS: atom_id res chain seq x y z
N MET A 1 7.41 -11.51 15.69
CA MET A 1 7.97 -10.26 15.11
C MET A 1 6.99 -9.77 14.05
N SER A 2 6.34 -8.62 14.23
CA SER A 2 5.48 -8.07 13.17
C SER A 2 6.39 -7.59 12.04
N GLY A 3 6.32 -8.24 10.88
CA GLY A 3 7.17 -7.98 9.71
C GLY A 3 6.80 -6.70 8.95
N THR A 4 6.36 -5.66 9.67
CA THR A 4 5.89 -4.41 9.07
C THR A 4 7.10 -3.58 8.68
N PRO A 5 7.32 -3.27 7.38
CA PRO A 5 8.51 -2.55 6.95
C PRO A 5 8.47 -1.10 7.45
N THR A 6 9.56 -0.66 8.09
CA THR A 6 9.71 0.71 8.60
C THR A 6 9.83 1.71 7.43
N PRO A 7 9.03 2.79 7.38
CA PRO A 7 9.12 3.78 6.31
C PRO A 7 10.41 4.63 6.43
N PRO A 8 11.00 5.08 5.31
CA PRO A 8 12.09 6.05 5.30
C PRO A 8 11.69 7.41 5.91
N PRO A 9 12.66 8.26 6.33
CA PRO A 9 12.36 9.61 6.81
C PRO A 9 11.58 10.45 5.79
N GLY A 10 10.53 11.12 6.23
CA GLY A 10 9.65 11.93 5.37
C GLY A 10 8.61 11.13 4.58
N PHE A 11 8.49 9.82 4.82
CA PHE A 11 7.46 8.96 4.23
C PHE A 11 6.60 8.34 5.33
N LYS A 12 5.34 8.09 5.01
CA LYS A 12 4.42 7.30 5.82
C LYS A 12 4.10 5.98 5.14
N ALA A 13 4.04 4.91 5.93
CA ALA A 13 3.51 3.63 5.46
C ALA A 13 1.98 3.69 5.40
N VAL A 14 1.41 3.34 4.25
CA VAL A 14 -0.03 3.25 4.03
C VAL A 14 -0.36 1.82 3.63
N PHE A 15 -1.28 1.23 4.37
CA PHE A 15 -1.79 -0.11 4.12
C PHE A 15 -3.22 -0.03 3.60
N CYS A 16 -3.54 -0.75 2.51
CA CYS A 16 -4.89 -0.80 1.98
C CYS A 16 -5.20 -2.17 1.37
N MET A 17 -6.47 -2.59 1.43
CA MET A 17 -6.92 -3.86 0.85
C MET A 17 -7.17 -3.75 -0.67
N SER A 18 -7.57 -2.55 -1.11
CA SER A 18 -7.76 -2.22 -2.51
C SER A 18 -7.36 -0.77 -2.78
N PHE A 19 -7.01 -0.48 -4.03
CA PHE A 19 -6.78 0.90 -4.49
C PHE A 19 -7.22 1.05 -5.95
N LYS A 20 -7.59 2.28 -6.34
CA LYS A 20 -7.93 2.60 -7.72
C LYS A 20 -6.67 3.00 -8.48
N HIS A 21 -6.32 2.27 -9.53
CA HIS A 21 -5.17 2.64 -10.35
C HIS A 21 -5.51 3.86 -11.21
N TRP A 22 -4.76 4.95 -11.03
CA TRP A 22 -5.08 6.25 -11.62
C TRP A 22 -5.15 6.21 -13.15
N ARG A 23 -4.24 5.47 -13.81
CA ARG A 23 -4.15 5.46 -15.28
C ARG A 23 -5.24 4.61 -15.94
N SER A 24 -5.56 3.45 -15.35
CA SER A 24 -6.54 2.52 -15.96
C SER A 24 -7.94 2.61 -15.36
N GLY A 25 -8.14 3.35 -14.27
CA GLY A 25 -9.40 3.42 -13.53
C GLY A 25 -9.81 2.15 -12.77
N LYS A 26 -9.19 1.01 -13.07
CA LYS A 26 -9.44 -0.30 -12.45
C LYS A 26 -9.17 -0.28 -10.93
N GLU A 27 -10.03 -0.96 -10.19
CA GLU A 27 -9.78 -1.30 -8.79
C GLU A 27 -8.84 -2.50 -8.73
N VAL A 28 -7.72 -2.34 -8.01
CA VAL A 28 -6.71 -3.38 -7.83
C VAL A 28 -6.86 -3.97 -6.43
N ARG A 29 -6.98 -5.30 -6.38
CA ARG A 29 -7.08 -6.11 -5.15
C ARG A 29 -6.11 -7.27 -5.24
N ARG A 30 -5.50 -7.66 -4.12
CA ARG A 30 -4.66 -8.88 -4.10
C ARG A 30 -5.55 -10.12 -4.05
N LYS A 31 -5.15 -11.16 -4.77
CA LYS A 31 -5.86 -12.45 -4.76
C LYS A 31 -5.71 -13.21 -3.43
N ASP A 32 -4.64 -12.95 -2.69
CA ASP A 32 -4.31 -13.62 -1.43
C ASP A 32 -4.97 -12.98 -0.20
N GLY A 33 -5.80 -11.95 -0.38
CA GLY A 33 -6.50 -11.26 0.71
C GLY A 33 -5.59 -10.46 1.65
N ARG A 34 -4.30 -10.29 1.32
CA ARG A 34 -3.38 -9.48 2.12
C ARG A 34 -3.46 -8.00 1.71
N PRO A 35 -3.09 -7.06 2.60
CA PRO A 35 -3.00 -5.65 2.22
C PRO A 35 -1.80 -5.37 1.30
N PHE A 36 -1.91 -4.29 0.54
CA PHE A 36 -0.76 -3.60 -0.04
C PHE A 36 -0.08 -2.74 1.02
N CYS A 37 1.21 -2.43 0.81
CA CYS A 37 1.98 -1.50 1.62
C CYS A 37 2.68 -0.52 0.69
N PHE A 38 2.40 0.78 0.87
CA PHE A 38 3.02 1.86 0.10
C PHE A 38 3.75 2.82 1.04
N PHE A 39 4.87 3.37 0.61
CA PHE A 39 5.49 4.52 1.25
C PHE A 39 5.08 5.78 0.50
N VAL A 40 4.34 6.65 1.16
CA VAL A 40 3.83 7.89 0.59
C VAL A 40 4.59 9.04 1.22
N LYS A 41 5.16 9.93 0.41
CA LYS A 41 5.84 11.13 0.90
C LYS A 41 4.83 12.00 1.67
N GLN A 42 5.21 12.44 2.86
CA GLN A 42 4.42 13.39 3.64
C GLN A 42 4.54 14.80 3.06
#